data_AF-A0A8J4FB53-F1
#
_entry.id   AF-A0A8J4FB53-F1
#
_cell.length_a   1.000
_cell.length_b   1.000
_cell.length_c   1.000
_cell.angle_alpha   90.00
_cell.angle_beta   90.00
_cell.angle_gamma   90.00
#
_symmetry.space_group_name_H-M   'P 1'
#
loop_
_entity.id
_entity.type
_entity.pdbx_description
1 polymer ?
#
loop_
_entity_poly.entity_id
_entity_poly.type
_entity_poly.pdbx_seq_one_letter_code
_entity_poly.pdbx_strand_id
1 'polypeptide(L)'
;MVKRKIGGGKRYKAAAKGQAHALPQPDKEGPAPPLHVQKKLARKVNFLAKVSDTASKLTLNKLSSGVSKKSKRKKSLPDLSSLGAALEEEERRASERASDAVKRRQRGTAVKSAKERQYILKEESKRLQQVLHHKLYREDPVAAITNHLRRTLPPTPPAKPPGPKTAQHVSTSKRS
;
A
#
# COMPACT_ATOMS: atom_id res chain seq x y z
N MET A 1 -35.18 31.61 25.71
CA MET A 1 -33.75 31.99 25.58
C MET A 1 -32.99 30.91 24.82
N VAL A 2 -32.57 31.16 23.58
CA VAL A 2 -31.88 30.17 22.74
C VAL A 2 -30.37 30.33 22.88
N LYS A 3 -29.68 29.36 23.51
CA LYS A 3 -28.21 29.32 23.57
C LYS A 3 -27.64 29.00 22.18
N ARG A 4 -27.09 30.00 21.50
CA ARG A 4 -26.35 29.84 20.26
C ARG A 4 -24.98 29.20 20.53
N LYS A 5 -24.78 27.97 20.06
CA LYS A 5 -23.50 27.24 20.11
C LYS A 5 -22.59 27.79 19.01
N ILE A 6 -21.71 28.73 19.36
CA ILE A 6 -20.71 29.28 18.43
C ILE A 6 -19.58 28.25 18.31
N GLY A 7 -19.53 27.57 17.17
CA GLY A 7 -18.51 26.58 16.84
C GLY A 7 -17.10 27.16 16.83
N GLY A 8 -16.14 26.38 17.31
CA GLY A 8 -14.75 26.77 17.59
C GLY A 8 -13.90 27.25 16.39
N GLY A 9 -14.45 27.31 15.18
CA GLY A 9 -13.73 27.74 13.97
C GLY A 9 -13.35 29.23 13.95
N LYS A 10 -14.08 30.11 14.65
CA LYS A 10 -13.77 31.55 14.67
C LYS A 10 -12.65 31.94 15.65
N ARG A 11 -12.30 31.09 16.62
CA ARG A 11 -11.26 31.40 17.62
C ARG A 11 -9.83 31.36 17.06
N TYR A 12 -9.58 30.55 16.05
CA TYR A 12 -8.23 30.32 15.55
C TYR A 12 -7.77 31.30 14.46
N LYS A 13 -8.67 32.10 13.88
CA LYS A 13 -8.30 33.08 12.84
C LYS A 13 -7.75 34.40 13.40
N ALA A 14 -8.00 34.73 14.67
CA ALA A 14 -7.50 35.97 15.26
C ALA A 14 -6.01 35.90 15.69
N ALA A 15 -5.46 34.70 15.90
CA ALA A 15 -4.09 34.52 16.38
C ALA A 15 -3.01 34.58 15.27
N ALA A 16 -3.41 34.57 13.99
CA ALA A 16 -2.48 34.50 12.86
C ALA A 16 -1.86 35.86 12.46
N LYS A 17 -2.17 36.96 13.16
CA LYS A 17 -1.67 38.32 12.87
C LYS A 17 -0.79 38.93 13.98
N GLY A 18 -0.26 38.12 14.91
CA GLY A 18 0.73 38.60 15.88
C GLY A 18 2.14 38.45 15.32
N GLN A 19 2.81 39.56 14.99
CA GLN A 19 4.25 39.60 14.71
C GLN A 19 5.03 39.00 15.89
N ALA A 20 5.95 38.09 15.59
CA ALA A 20 6.86 37.51 16.57
C ALA A 20 7.98 38.50 16.88
N HIS A 21 7.80 39.32 17.91
CA HIS A 21 8.93 39.97 18.57
C HIS A 21 9.70 38.93 19.38
N ALA A 22 10.99 38.77 19.05
CA ALA A 22 11.92 37.92 19.78
C ALA A 22 12.10 38.48 21.19
N LEU A 23 11.63 37.73 22.20
CA LEU A 23 11.88 38.03 23.60
C LEU A 23 13.25 37.45 24.02
N PRO A 24 14.06 38.19 24.79
CA PRO A 24 15.32 37.70 25.33
C PRO A 24 15.07 36.54 26.30
N GLN A 25 15.94 35.52 26.27
CA GLN A 25 15.82 34.36 27.14
C GLN A 25 16.13 34.75 28.59
N PRO A 26 15.25 34.46 29.56
CA PRO A 26 15.58 34.66 30.97
C PRO A 26 16.47 33.51 31.46
N ASP A 27 17.62 33.88 32.02
CA ASP A 27 18.51 33.00 32.77
C ASP A 27 17.73 32.29 33.88
N LYS A 28 17.82 30.96 33.92
CA LYS A 28 17.03 30.11 34.82
C LYS A 28 17.74 29.93 36.16
N GLU A 29 17.79 30.97 36.98
CA GLU A 29 18.10 30.82 38.40
C GLU A 29 16.82 31.02 39.22
N GLY A 30 16.09 29.93 39.43
CA GLY A 30 14.91 29.90 40.28
C GLY A 30 14.51 28.47 40.65
N PRO A 31 13.84 28.27 41.80
CA PRO A 31 13.43 26.95 42.26
C PRO A 31 12.60 26.22 41.20
N ALA A 32 12.83 24.92 41.06
CA ALA A 32 12.24 24.12 40.01
C ALA A 32 10.71 24.30 39.96
N PRO A 33 10.13 24.58 38.79
CA PRO A 33 8.71 24.87 38.68
C PRO A 33 7.89 23.65 39.12
N PRO A 34 6.68 23.85 39.68
CA PRO A 34 5.81 22.75 40.11
C PRO A 34 5.55 21.69 39.02
N LEU A 35 5.38 20.42 39.41
CA LEU A 35 5.25 19.28 38.49
C LEU A 35 4.18 19.46 37.39
N HIS A 36 3.06 20.12 37.71
CA HIS A 36 1.99 20.37 36.75
C HIS A 36 2.40 21.40 35.68
N VAL A 37 3.28 22.34 36.00
CA VAL A 37 3.86 23.31 35.07
C VAL A 37 4.86 22.63 34.16
N GLN A 38 5.72 21.77 34.71
CA GLN A 38 6.67 20.96 33.93
C GLN A 38 5.94 20.09 32.89
N LYS A 39 4.84 19.43 33.29
CA LYS A 39 3.99 18.65 32.37
C LYS A 39 3.38 19.51 31.25
N LYS A 40 2.95 20.75 31.55
CA LYS A 40 2.44 21.68 30.53
C LYS A 40 3.54 22.13 29.57
N LEU A 41 4.74 22.41 30.07
CA LEU A 41 5.89 22.79 29.24
C LEU A 41 6.32 21.63 28.33
N ALA A 42 6.44 20.42 28.87
CA ALA A 42 6.77 19.23 28.09
C ALA A 42 5.77 18.98 26.94
N ARG A 43 4.46 19.16 27.19
CA ARG A 43 3.43 19.07 26.14
C ARG A 43 3.61 20.11 25.04
N LYS A 44 3.95 21.36 25.41
CA LYS A 44 4.20 22.44 24.44
C LYS A 44 5.44 22.16 23.60
N VAL A 45 6.53 21.73 24.23
CA VAL A 45 7.77 21.35 23.51
C VAL A 45 7.52 20.20 22.55
N ASN A 46 6.84 19.14 23.01
CA ASN A 46 6.50 18.00 22.16
C ASN A 46 5.56 18.37 21.00
N PHE A 47 4.66 19.32 21.21
CA PHE A 47 3.79 19.83 20.16
C PHE A 47 4.61 20.59 19.11
N LEU A 48 5.48 21.51 19.52
CA LEU A 48 6.32 22.28 18.60
C LEU A 48 7.25 21.37 17.80
N ALA A 49 7.86 20.36 18.43
CA ALA A 49 8.69 19.36 17.76
C ALA A 49 7.89 18.58 16.68
N LYS A 50 6.65 18.17 16.99
CA LYS A 50 5.78 17.50 16.00
C LYS A 50 5.40 18.42 14.85
N VAL A 51 5.18 19.71 15.12
CA VAL A 51 4.85 20.70 14.08
C VAL A 51 6.06 20.94 13.17
N SER A 52 7.27 21.05 13.71
CA SER A 52 8.48 21.19 12.89
C SER A 52 8.76 19.93 12.06
N ASP A 53 8.59 18.74 12.64
CA ASP A 53 8.82 17.46 11.94
C ASP A 53 7.81 17.21 10.82
N THR A 54 6.56 17.66 11.00
CA THR A 54 5.53 17.55 9.96
C THR A 54 5.76 18.57 8.84
N ALA A 55 6.19 19.79 9.18
CA ALA A 55 6.56 20.80 8.19
C ALA A 55 7.77 20.39 7.34
N SER A 56 8.81 19.79 7.93
CA SER A 56 9.97 19.28 7.20
C SER A 56 9.61 18.09 6.29
N LYS A 57 8.76 17.17 6.76
CA LYS A 57 8.25 16.05 5.93
C LYS A 57 7.40 16.53 4.76
N LEU A 58 6.56 17.55 4.95
CA LEU A 58 5.73 18.11 3.88
C LEU A 58 6.54 18.88 2.83
N THR A 59 7.63 19.56 3.24
CA THR A 59 8.52 20.26 2.31
C THR A 59 9.37 19.28 1.49
N LEU A 60 9.90 18.23 2.12
CA LEU A 60 10.61 17.15 1.41
C LEU A 60 9.71 16.43 0.40
N ASN A 61 8.45 16.13 0.76
CA ASN A 61 7.51 15.48 -0.15
C ASN A 61 7.05 16.37 -1.32
N LYS A 62 7.05 17.70 -1.16
CA LYS A 62 6.77 18.64 -2.26
C LYS A 62 7.91 18.72 -3.27
N LEU A 63 9.15 18.55 -2.82
CA LEU A 63 10.34 18.55 -3.68
C LEU A 63 10.55 17.20 -4.37
N SER A 64 10.19 16.08 -3.73
CA SER A 64 10.36 14.73 -4.32
C SER A 64 9.18 14.26 -5.18
N SER A 65 8.00 14.86 -5.02
CA SER A 65 6.81 14.48 -5.79
C SER A 65 6.02 15.71 -6.21
N GLY A 66 6.43 16.28 -7.34
CA GLY A 66 5.57 17.16 -8.12
C GLY A 66 4.27 16.40 -8.42
N VAL A 67 3.20 16.72 -7.68
CA VAL A 67 1.85 16.26 -8.01
C VAL A 67 1.44 17.01 -9.27
N SER A 68 1.97 16.59 -10.42
CA SER A 68 1.40 16.93 -11.70
C SER A 68 0.01 16.32 -11.71
N LYS A 69 -1.01 17.18 -11.71
CA LYS A 69 -2.37 16.76 -12.02
C LYS A 69 -2.32 16.23 -13.46
N LYS A 70 -2.08 14.93 -13.64
CA LYS A 70 -2.20 14.26 -14.94
C LYS A 70 -3.67 14.29 -15.34
N SER A 71 -4.08 15.41 -15.90
CA SER A 71 -5.33 15.55 -16.63
C SER A 71 -5.23 14.64 -17.84
N LYS A 72 -5.76 13.42 -17.72
CA LYS A 72 -5.92 12.48 -18.84
C LYS A 72 -7.07 12.96 -19.73
N ARG A 73 -6.96 14.15 -20.31
CA ARG A 73 -7.80 14.49 -21.46
C ARG A 73 -7.23 13.70 -22.63
N LYS A 74 -7.99 12.70 -23.10
CA LYS A 74 -7.67 12.01 -24.35
C LYS A 74 -7.62 13.08 -25.45
N LYS A 75 -6.52 13.14 -26.20
CA LYS A 75 -6.40 14.03 -27.35
C LYS A 75 -7.52 13.62 -28.33
N SER A 76 -8.33 14.56 -28.78
CA SER A 76 -9.28 14.28 -29.86
C SER A 76 -8.51 13.84 -31.09
N LEU A 77 -9.04 12.84 -31.81
CA LEU A 77 -8.46 12.39 -33.06
C LEU A 77 -8.43 13.58 -34.04
N PRO A 78 -7.28 13.84 -34.69
CA PRO A 78 -7.15 14.96 -35.62
C PRO A 78 -8.00 14.76 -36.89
N ASP A 79 -8.11 13.52 -37.40
CA ASP A 79 -8.89 13.17 -38.59
C ASP A 79 -9.45 11.73 -38.53
N LEU A 80 -10.58 11.47 -39.18
CA LEU A 80 -11.26 10.17 -39.20
C LEU A 80 -10.46 9.06 -39.91
N SER A 81 -9.54 9.43 -40.81
CA SER A 81 -8.60 8.50 -41.46
C SER A 81 -7.57 7.91 -40.48
N SER A 82 -7.31 8.58 -39.35
CA SER A 82 -6.40 8.11 -38.30
C SER A 82 -7.07 7.18 -37.26
N LEU A 83 -8.37 6.94 -37.39
CA LEU A 83 -9.16 6.15 -36.43
C LEU A 83 -8.67 4.69 -36.33
N GLY A 84 -8.35 4.06 -37.46
CA GLY A 84 -7.88 2.67 -37.50
C GLY A 84 -6.60 2.46 -36.69
N ALA A 85 -5.61 3.33 -36.89
CA ALA A 85 -4.34 3.28 -36.15
C ALA A 85 -4.53 3.53 -34.64
N ALA A 86 -5.47 4.40 -34.26
CA ALA A 86 -5.77 4.67 -32.85
C ALA A 86 -6.52 3.53 -32.17
N LEU A 87 -7.37 2.80 -32.89
CA LEU A 87 -8.04 1.61 -32.39
C LEU A 87 -7.04 0.47 -32.17
N GLU A 88 -6.14 0.22 -33.12
CA GLU A 88 -5.06 -0.76 -32.94
C GLU A 88 -4.15 -0.42 -31.75
N GLU A 89 -3.84 0.86 -31.54
CA GLU A 89 -3.03 1.28 -30.38
C GLU A 89 -3.79 1.07 -29.05
N GLU A 90 -5.09 1.31 -29.00
CA GLU A 90 -5.88 1.07 -27.78
C GLU A 90 -6.06 -0.43 -27.50
N GLU A 91 -6.18 -1.29 -28.53
CA GLU A 91 -6.19 -2.75 -28.36
C GLU A 91 -4.86 -3.28 -27.81
N ARG A 92 -3.72 -2.79 -28.33
CA ARG A 92 -2.39 -3.09 -27.77
C ARG A 92 -2.29 -2.64 -26.32
N ARG A 93 -2.71 -1.42 -25.99
CA ARG A 93 -2.73 -0.92 -24.59
C ARG A 93 -3.70 -1.70 -23.70
N ALA A 94 -4.82 -2.18 -24.23
CA ALA A 94 -5.80 -2.97 -23.49
C ALA A 94 -5.24 -4.35 -23.13
N SER A 95 -4.58 -5.01 -24.07
CA SER A 95 -3.92 -6.31 -23.83
C SER A 95 -2.77 -6.20 -22.81
N GLU A 96 -1.96 -5.15 -22.87
CA GLU A 96 -0.91 -4.87 -21.89
C GLU A 96 -1.51 -4.68 -20.47
N ARG A 97 -2.56 -3.86 -20.33
CA ARG A 97 -3.27 -3.66 -19.05
C ARG A 97 -3.88 -4.96 -18.52
N ALA A 98 -4.40 -5.81 -19.39
CA ALA A 98 -4.95 -7.11 -19.00
C ALA A 98 -3.84 -8.03 -18.45
N SER A 99 -2.67 -8.07 -19.09
CA SER A 99 -1.53 -8.87 -18.63
C SER A 99 -1.00 -8.41 -17.27
N ASP A 100 -0.97 -7.09 -17.02
CA ASP A 100 -0.57 -6.51 -15.73
C ASP A 100 -1.61 -6.74 -14.64
N ALA A 101 -2.90 -6.75 -14.97
CA ALA A 101 -3.97 -7.09 -14.04
C ALA A 101 -3.90 -8.55 -13.58
N VAL A 102 -3.53 -9.47 -14.48
CA VAL A 102 -3.32 -10.89 -14.14
C VAL A 102 -2.09 -11.07 -13.24
N LYS A 103 -0.96 -10.41 -13.56
CA LYS A 103 0.25 -10.43 -12.70
C LYS A 103 0.02 -9.82 -11.32
N ARG A 104 -0.80 -8.77 -11.21
CA ARG A 104 -1.19 -8.17 -9.92
C ARG A 104 -2.12 -9.06 -9.08
N ARG A 105 -2.86 -9.99 -9.68
CA ARG A 105 -3.72 -10.93 -8.95
C ARG A 105 -2.98 -12.16 -8.42
N GLN A 106 -1.80 -12.47 -8.97
CA GLN A 106 -0.99 -13.63 -8.55
C GLN A 106 -0.10 -13.37 -7.32
N ARG A 107 0.26 -12.11 -7.03
CA ARG A 107 0.81 -11.74 -5.72
C ARG A 107 -0.38 -11.44 -4.80
N GLY A 108 -0.56 -12.28 -3.78
CA GLY A 108 -1.70 -12.30 -2.86
C GLY A 108 -2.33 -10.93 -2.65
N THR A 109 -3.67 -10.89 -2.77
CA THR A 109 -4.52 -9.71 -2.60
C THR A 109 -3.94 -8.77 -1.54
N ALA A 110 -3.22 -7.74 -2.00
CA ALA A 110 -2.56 -6.83 -1.09
C ALA A 110 -3.63 -6.20 -0.21
N VAL A 111 -3.69 -6.62 1.05
CA VAL A 111 -4.74 -6.21 1.98
C VAL A 111 -4.53 -4.74 2.25
N LYS A 112 -5.41 -3.90 1.70
CA LYS A 112 -5.19 -2.45 1.63
C LYS A 112 -5.42 -1.79 2.99
N SER A 113 -6.19 -2.44 3.86
CA SER A 113 -6.58 -1.90 5.16
C SER A 113 -6.20 -2.77 6.35
N ALA A 114 -5.89 -2.15 7.49
CA ALA A 114 -5.70 -2.85 8.75
C ALA A 114 -6.97 -3.60 9.22
N LYS A 115 -8.15 -3.06 8.91
CA LYS A 115 -9.44 -3.71 9.24
C LYS A 115 -9.64 -5.00 8.46
N GLU A 116 -9.30 -4.98 7.17
CA GLU A 116 -9.37 -6.17 6.31
C GLU A 116 -8.38 -7.23 6.81
N ARG A 117 -7.17 -6.85 7.24
CA ARG A 117 -6.21 -7.79 7.85
C ARG A 117 -6.79 -8.44 9.11
N GLN A 118 -7.39 -7.66 9.99
CA GLN A 118 -8.04 -8.19 11.19
C GLN A 118 -9.20 -9.12 10.86
N TYR A 119 -9.98 -8.79 9.84
CA TYR A 119 -11.08 -9.63 9.38
C TYR A 119 -10.57 -10.98 8.86
N ILE A 120 -9.57 -10.97 7.98
CA ILE A 120 -8.93 -12.20 7.48
C ILE A 120 -8.38 -13.03 8.64
N LEU A 121 -7.68 -12.40 9.59
CA LEU A 121 -7.16 -13.12 10.76
C LEU A 121 -8.27 -13.81 11.57
N LYS A 122 -9.43 -13.18 11.75
CA LYS A 122 -10.57 -13.79 12.44
C LYS A 122 -11.14 -14.97 11.66
N GLU A 123 -11.32 -14.82 10.35
CA GLU A 123 -11.82 -15.91 9.50
C GLU A 123 -10.88 -17.11 9.49
N GLU A 124 -9.58 -16.87 9.25
CA GLU A 124 -8.58 -17.94 9.21
C GLU A 124 -8.43 -18.61 10.58
N SER A 125 -8.49 -17.84 11.68
CA SER A 125 -8.48 -18.42 13.04
C SER A 125 -9.66 -19.36 13.25
N LYS A 126 -10.86 -18.97 12.79
CA LYS A 126 -12.07 -19.81 12.88
C LYS A 126 -11.94 -21.09 12.04
N ARG A 127 -11.43 -20.98 10.81
CA ARG A 127 -11.18 -22.14 9.94
C ARG A 127 -10.15 -23.09 10.56
N LEU A 128 -9.07 -22.57 11.13
CA LEU A 128 -8.07 -23.38 11.81
C LEU A 128 -8.67 -24.15 12.99
N GLN A 129 -9.46 -23.47 13.83
CA GLN A 129 -10.17 -24.13 14.93
C GLN A 129 -11.06 -25.27 14.42
N GLN A 130 -11.80 -25.05 13.33
CA GLN A 130 -12.63 -26.10 12.73
C GLN A 130 -11.82 -27.33 12.29
N VAL A 131 -10.64 -27.13 11.68
CA VAL A 131 -9.73 -28.23 11.31
C VAL A 131 -9.27 -28.99 12.56
N LEU A 132 -8.88 -28.28 13.62
CA LEU A 132 -8.44 -28.89 14.88
C LEU A 132 -9.56 -29.65 15.61
N HIS A 133 -10.82 -29.26 15.41
CA HIS A 133 -11.98 -29.96 15.96
C HIS A 133 -12.44 -31.15 15.12
N HIS A 134 -11.91 -31.33 13.91
CA HIS A 134 -12.33 -32.40 13.01
C HIS A 134 -11.81 -33.77 13.47
N LYS A 135 -12.68 -34.79 13.54
CA LYS A 135 -12.35 -36.13 14.05
C LYS A 135 -11.16 -36.75 13.31
N LEU A 136 -11.21 -36.78 11.98
CA LEU A 136 -10.13 -37.35 11.16
C LEU A 136 -8.79 -36.65 11.37
N TYR A 137 -8.79 -35.35 11.67
CA TYR A 137 -7.56 -34.59 11.88
C TYR A 137 -6.95 -34.87 13.27
N ARG A 138 -7.79 -35.15 14.27
CA ARG A 138 -7.34 -35.54 15.62
C ARG A 138 -6.76 -36.94 15.67
N GLU A 139 -7.28 -37.86 14.86
CA GLU A 139 -6.81 -39.25 14.77
C GLU A 139 -5.50 -39.34 13.97
N ASP A 140 -5.48 -38.82 12.73
CA ASP A 140 -4.28 -38.79 11.90
C ASP A 140 -4.24 -37.50 11.04
N PRO A 141 -3.47 -36.48 11.48
CA PRO A 141 -3.41 -35.21 10.77
C PRO A 141 -2.77 -35.37 9.38
N VAL A 142 -1.84 -36.31 9.19
CA VAL A 142 -1.14 -36.50 7.92
C VAL A 142 -2.08 -37.14 6.89
N ALA A 143 -2.82 -38.18 7.28
CA ALA A 143 -3.82 -38.80 6.41
C ALA A 143 -4.97 -37.82 6.08
N ALA A 144 -5.42 -37.03 7.06
CA ALA A 144 -6.47 -36.04 6.83
C ALA A 144 -6.04 -34.97 5.80
N ILE A 145 -4.81 -34.43 5.92
CA ILE A 145 -4.28 -33.44 4.98
C ILE A 145 -4.12 -34.05 3.58
N THR A 146 -3.53 -35.24 3.47
CA THR A 146 -3.32 -35.89 2.16
C THR A 146 -4.64 -36.21 1.46
N ASN A 147 -5.66 -36.68 2.19
CA ASN A 147 -6.99 -36.90 1.65
C ASN A 147 -7.65 -35.59 1.22
N HIS A 148 -7.52 -34.52 2.02
CA HIS A 148 -8.02 -33.19 1.65
C HIS A 148 -7.37 -32.69 0.35
N LEU A 149 -6.04 -32.76 0.24
CA LEU A 149 -5.31 -32.33 -0.95
C LEU A 149 -5.70 -33.14 -2.20
N ARG A 150 -5.89 -34.45 -2.07
CA ARG A 150 -6.37 -35.31 -3.17
C ARG A 150 -7.76 -34.90 -3.67
N ARG A 151 -8.61 -34.36 -2.80
CA ARG A 151 -9.98 -33.93 -3.14
C ARG A 151 -10.04 -32.51 -3.71
N THR A 152 -9.18 -31.61 -3.25
CA THR A 152 -9.26 -30.17 -3.61
C THR A 152 -8.34 -29.76 -4.74
N LEU A 153 -7.28 -30.53 -5.02
CA LEU A 153 -6.42 -30.25 -6.17
C LEU A 153 -7.06 -30.79 -7.46
N PRO A 154 -7.05 -30.02 -8.55
CA PRO A 154 -7.48 -30.52 -9.85
C PRO A 154 -6.57 -31.68 -10.29
N PRO A 155 -7.07 -32.62 -11.12
CA PRO A 155 -6.26 -33.74 -11.59
C PRO A 155 -5.01 -33.21 -12.29
N THR A 156 -3.86 -33.74 -11.89
CA THR A 156 -2.55 -33.37 -12.47
C THR A 156 -2.60 -33.55 -13.99
N PRO A 157 -2.28 -32.52 -14.78
CA PRO A 157 -2.27 -32.64 -16.23
C PRO A 157 -1.26 -33.71 -16.65
N PRO A 158 -1.57 -34.50 -17.70
CA PRO A 158 -0.68 -35.56 -18.16
C PRO A 158 0.70 -34.96 -18.51
N ALA A 159 1.75 -35.68 -18.13
CA ALA A 159 3.13 -35.26 -18.36
C ALA A 159 3.35 -35.00 -19.86
N LYS A 160 3.86 -33.79 -20.18
CA LYS A 160 4.19 -33.41 -21.55
C LYS A 160 5.25 -34.39 -22.08
N PRO A 161 5.04 -35.04 -23.25
CA PRO A 161 5.99 -36.00 -23.76
C PRO A 161 7.37 -35.34 -23.96
N PRO A 162 8.47 -36.06 -23.70
CA PRO A 162 9.82 -35.52 -23.86
C PRO A 162 10.03 -35.11 -25.31
N GLY A 163 10.23 -33.81 -25.54
CA GLY A 163 10.55 -33.29 -26.87
C GLY A 163 11.89 -33.85 -27.37
N PRO A 164 12.06 -33.99 -28.70
CA PRO A 164 13.26 -34.58 -29.29
C PRO A 164 14.50 -33.75 -28.94
N LYS A 165 15.54 -34.42 -28.42
CA LYS A 165 16.85 -33.82 -28.16
C LYS A 165 17.46 -33.39 -29.51
N THR A 166 17.76 -32.11 -29.66
CA THR A 166 18.54 -31.57 -30.79
C THR A 166 19.94 -32.18 -30.77
N ALA A 167 20.28 -32.92 -31.82
CA ALA A 167 21.61 -33.46 -32.06
C ALA A 167 22.61 -32.31 -32.23
N GLN A 168 23.69 -32.34 -31.45
CA GLN A 168 24.80 -31.41 -31.59
C GLN A 168 25.52 -31.66 -32.91
N HIS A 169 25.60 -30.62 -33.74
CA HIS A 169 26.35 -30.59 -34.99
C HIS A 169 27.86 -30.50 -34.67
N VAL A 170 28.56 -31.63 -34.74
CA VAL A 170 30.03 -31.69 -34.64
C VAL A 170 30.62 -31.22 -35.98
N SER A 171 31.17 -30.01 -36.03
CA SER A 171 31.97 -29.53 -37.15
C SER A 171 33.38 -30.11 -37.05
N THR A 172 33.77 -30.93 -38.03
CA THR A 172 35.17 -31.30 -38.26
C THR A 172 35.71 -30.45 -39.41
N SER A 173 36.54 -29.46 -39.09
CA SER A 173 37.31 -28.71 -40.09
C SER A 173 38.66 -29.41 -40.28
N LYS A 174 38.86 -29.98 -41.46
CA LYS A 174 40.14 -30.52 -41.94
C LYS A 174 41.11 -29.34 -42.20
N ARG A 175 42.31 -29.42 -41.62
CA ARG A 175 43.49 -28.67 -42.05
C ARG A 175 44.03 -29.29 -43.35
N SER A 176 44.27 -28.44 -44.35
CA SER A 176 45.28 -28.60 -45.40
C SER A 176 45.86 -27.22 -45.67
#